data_AF-A0A1G9DP91-F1
#
_entry.id   AF-A0A1G9DP91-F1
#
_cell.length_a   1.000
_cell.length_b   1.000
_cell.length_c   1.000
_cell.angle_alpha   90.00
_cell.angle_beta   90.00
_cell.angle_gamma   90.00
#
_symmetry.space_group_name_H-M   'P 1'
#
loop_
_entity.id
_entity.type
_entity.pdbx_description
1 polymer ?
#
loop_
_entity_poly.entity_id
_entity_poly.type
_entity_poly.pdbx_seq_one_letter_code
_entity_poly.pdbx_strand_id
1 'polypeptide(L)'
;MLDDIRDRLRQITDTVPVPELSEAETKLDELRCQLWQVASGSDQVHVRQALGRLSLAHEKTGEALQAMTLASDHTRDYTTAL
;
A
#
# COMPACT_ATOMS: atom_id res chain seq x y z
N MET A 1 -0.81 20.45 26.18
CA MET A 1 -0.69 18.98 26.32
C MET A 1 -1.66 18.24 25.40
N LEU A 2 -2.98 18.40 25.54
CA LEU A 2 -3.94 17.78 24.59
C LEU A 2 -3.87 18.41 23.19
N ASP A 3 -3.70 19.73 23.10
CA ASP A 3 -3.55 20.43 21.80
C ASP A 3 -2.23 20.04 21.11
N ASP A 4 -1.12 19.90 21.84
CA ASP A 4 0.15 19.44 21.27
C ASP A 4 0.06 18.00 20.71
N ILE A 5 -0.70 17.13 21.38
CA ILE A 5 -0.99 15.77 20.90
C ILE A 5 -1.85 15.84 19.62
N ARG A 6 -2.86 16.71 19.58
CA ARG A 6 -3.70 16.91 18.39
C ARG A 6 -2.89 17.40 17.19
N ASP A 7 -2.04 18.39 17.38
CA ASP A 7 -1.20 18.93 16.32
C ASP A 7 -0.21 17.89 15.80
N ARG A 8 0.38 17.09 16.70
CA ARG A 8 1.26 15.97 16.33
C ARG A 8 0.52 14.90 15.52
N LEU A 9 -0.70 14.56 15.93
CA LEU A 9 -1.54 13.58 15.24
C LEU A 9 -1.95 14.08 13.85
N ARG A 10 -2.35 15.34 13.72
CA ARG A 10 -2.65 15.96 12.42
C ARG A 10 -1.44 15.94 11.48
N GLN A 11 -0.26 16.29 11.99
CA GLN A 11 0.98 16.22 11.22
C GLN A 11 1.30 14.80 10.74
N ILE A 12 1.06 13.78 11.57
CA ILE A 12 1.23 12.38 11.18
C ILE A 12 0.26 12.04 10.03
N THR A 13 -1.04 12.34 10.18
CA THR A 13 -2.06 12.12 9.13
C THR A 13 -1.67 12.72 7.79
N ASP A 14 -1.17 13.96 7.78
CA ASP A 14 -0.77 14.67 6.55
C ASP A 14 0.46 14.05 5.86
N THR A 15 1.21 13.22 6.59
CA THR A 15 2.42 12.55 6.08
C THR A 15 2.22 11.07 5.77
N VAL A 16 1.06 10.49 6.06
CA VAL A 16 0.79 9.07 5.76
C VAL A 16 0.68 8.90 4.23
N PRO A 17 1.52 8.05 3.61
CA PRO A 17 1.60 7.94 2.16
C PRO A 17 0.51 7.02 1.56
N VAL A 18 -0.75 7.22 1.97
CA VAL A 18 -1.89 6.42 1.45
C VAL A 18 -2.01 6.55 -0.08
N PRO A 19 -1.96 7.75 -0.69
CA PRO A 19 -2.04 7.90 -2.14
C PRO A 19 -0.90 7.20 -2.88
N GLU A 20 0.33 7.32 -2.39
CA GLU A 20 1.52 6.72 -2.99
C GLU A 20 1.49 5.19 -2.90
N LEU A 21 1.02 4.64 -1.77
CA LEU A 21 0.84 3.20 -1.60
C LEU A 21 -0.27 2.66 -2.51
N SER A 22 -1.37 3.41 -2.68
CA SER A 22 -2.46 3.05 -3.58
C SER A 22 -2.03 3.05 -5.05
N GLU A 23 -1.24 4.05 -5.47
CA GLU A 23 -0.65 4.10 -6.80
C GLU A 23 0.35 2.95 -7.02
N ALA A 24 1.17 2.65 -6.00
CA ALA A 24 2.12 1.54 -6.06
C ALA A 24 1.41 0.18 -6.15
N GLU A 25 0.35 -0.05 -5.38
CA GLU A 25 -0.45 -1.29 -5.43
C GLU A 25 -1.03 -1.49 -6.83
N THR A 26 -1.64 -0.45 -7.40
CA THR A 26 -2.23 -0.48 -8.75
C THR A 26 -1.17 -0.84 -9.79
N LYS A 27 -0.01 -0.17 -9.78
CA LYS A 27 1.09 -0.47 -10.72
C LYS A 27 1.63 -1.88 -10.56
N LEU A 28 1.74 -2.37 -9.33
CA LEU A 28 2.17 -3.74 -9.06
C LEU A 28 1.17 -4.76 -9.62
N ASP A 29 -0.12 -4.49 -9.52
CA ASP A 29 -1.16 -5.37 -10.09
C ASP A 29 -1.09 -5.40 -11.62
N GLU A 30 -0.94 -4.25 -12.26
CA GLU A 30 -0.77 -4.14 -13.71
C GLU A 30 0.43 -4.95 -14.20
N LEU A 31 1.60 -4.76 -13.56
CA LEU A 31 2.83 -5.49 -13.90
C LEU A 31 2.68 -7.00 -13.67
N ARG A 32 2.02 -7.39 -12.57
CA ARG A 32 1.72 -8.78 -12.25
C ARG A 32 0.84 -9.42 -13.33
N CYS A 33 -0.22 -8.73 -13.75
CA CYS A 33 -1.12 -9.19 -14.81
C CYS A 33 -0.40 -9.36 -16.15
N GLN A 34 0.42 -8.36 -16.54
CA GLN A 34 1.23 -8.44 -17.76
C GLN A 34 2.19 -9.64 -17.71
N LEU A 35 2.88 -9.83 -16.58
CA LEU A 35 3.84 -10.93 -16.44
C LEU A 35 3.16 -12.30 -16.37
N TRP A 36 1.95 -12.39 -15.81
CA TRP A 36 1.16 -13.61 -15.81
C TRP A 36 0.79 -14.07 -17.23
N GLN A 37 0.47 -13.14 -18.13
CA GLN A 37 0.21 -13.46 -19.54
C GLN A 37 1.45 -14.06 -20.22
N VAL A 38 2.62 -13.49 -19.95
CA VAL A 38 3.91 -14.02 -20.46
C VAL A 38 4.22 -15.39 -19.86
N ALA A 39 4.04 -15.56 -18.55
CA ALA A 39 4.30 -16.81 -17.83
C ALA A 39 3.40 -17.95 -18.30
N SER A 40 2.16 -17.65 -18.67
CA SER A 40 1.18 -18.65 -19.13
C SER A 40 1.55 -19.28 -20.47
N GLY A 41 2.37 -18.61 -21.28
CA GLY A 41 2.88 -19.12 -22.56
C GLY A 41 4.36 -19.52 -22.53
N SER A 42 5.00 -19.55 -21.35
CA SER A 42 6.45 -19.68 -21.24
C SER A 42 6.87 -20.61 -20.10
N ASP A 43 7.76 -21.55 -20.40
CA ASP A 43 8.38 -22.42 -19.39
C ASP A 43 9.64 -21.83 -18.74
N GLN A 44 9.92 -20.55 -18.98
CA GLN A 44 11.08 -19.87 -18.44
C GLN A 44 10.96 -19.69 -16.93
N VAL A 45 11.85 -20.36 -16.18
CA VAL A 45 11.89 -20.31 -14.71
C VAL A 45 12.02 -18.88 -14.18
N HIS A 46 12.79 -18.02 -14.85
CA HIS A 46 12.96 -16.63 -14.46
C HIS A 46 11.66 -15.82 -14.53
N VAL A 47 10.79 -16.10 -15.51
CA VAL A 47 9.48 -15.44 -15.66
C VAL A 47 8.57 -15.83 -14.50
N ARG A 48 8.50 -17.13 -14.16
CA ARG A 48 7.73 -17.62 -13.01
C ARG A 48 8.24 -17.06 -11.68
N GLN A 49 9.57 -16.97 -11.51
CA GLN A 49 10.17 -16.36 -10.31
C GLN A 49 9.85 -14.87 -10.19
N ALA A 50 9.93 -14.13 -11.29
CA ALA A 50 9.57 -12.71 -11.31
C ALA A 50 8.07 -12.50 -10.99
N LEU A 51 7.19 -13.36 -11.51
CA LEU A 51 5.76 -13.34 -11.20
C LEU A 51 5.49 -13.60 -9.70
N GLY A 52 6.18 -14.57 -9.11
CA GLY A 52 6.10 -14.82 -7.67
C GLY A 52 6.54 -13.60 -6.84
N ARG A 53 7.65 -12.95 -7.22
CA ARG A 53 8.13 -11.74 -6.53
C ARG A 53 7.18 -10.56 -6.65
N LEU A 54 6.63 -10.32 -7.85
CA LEU A 54 5.63 -9.26 -8.04
C LEU A 54 4.33 -9.53 -7.28
N SER A 55 3.91 -10.80 -7.22
CA SER A 55 2.72 -11.17 -6.44
C SER A 55 2.91 -10.92 -4.95
N LEU A 56 4.08 -11.26 -4.40
CA LEU A 56 4.44 -10.96 -3.02
C LEU A 56 4.52 -9.44 -2.77
N ALA A 57 5.10 -8.68 -3.69
CA ALA A 57 5.18 -7.22 -3.57
C ALA A 57 3.79 -6.58 -3.56
N HIS A 58 2.88 -7.04 -4.43
CA HIS A 58 1.49 -6.59 -4.47
C HIS A 58 0.78 -6.87 -3.13
N GLU A 59 0.85 -8.10 -2.64
CA GLU A 59 0.26 -8.50 -1.34
C GLU A 59 0.74 -7.60 -0.20
N LYS A 60 2.05 -7.38 -0.09
CA LYS A 60 2.62 -6.55 0.98
C LYS A 60 2.30 -5.08 0.84
N THR A 61 2.11 -4.59 -0.38
CA THR A 61 1.67 -3.21 -0.61
C THR A 61 0.20 -3.03 -0.20
N GLY A 62 -0.67 -3.99 -0.50
CA GLY A 62 -2.07 -3.98 -0.05
C GLY A 62 -2.20 -4.04 1.47
N GLU A 63 -1.44 -4.92 2.14
CA GLU A 63 -1.37 -4.96 3.62
C GLU A 63 -0.94 -3.61 4.21
N ALA A 64 0.11 -3.00 3.63
CA ALA A 64 0.60 -1.69 4.06
C ALA A 64 -0.43 -0.58 3.83
N LEU A 65 -1.09 -0.56 2.67
CA LEU A 65 -2.14 0.41 2.35
C LEU A 65 -3.31 0.31 3.34
N GLN A 66 -3.76 -0.91 3.64
CA GLN A 66 -4.85 -1.12 4.59
C GLN A 66 -4.46 -0.63 5.99
N ALA A 67 -3.28 -1.01 6.48
CA ALA A 67 -2.80 -0.59 7.81
C ALA A 67 -2.65 0.93 7.91
N MET A 68 -2.10 1.57 6.87
CA MET A 68 -1.93 3.01 6.81
C MET A 68 -3.25 3.78 6.72
N THR A 69 -4.22 3.24 5.97
CA THR A 69 -5.57 3.81 5.89
C THR A 69 -6.24 3.79 7.27
N LEU A 70 -6.22 2.63 7.94
CA LEU A 70 -6.79 2.50 9.29
C LEU A 70 -6.09 3.43 10.31
N ALA A 71 -4.76 3.52 10.26
CA ALA A 71 -4.01 4.44 11.13
C ALA A 71 -4.37 5.90 10.87
N SER A 72 -4.51 6.29 9.59
CA SER A 72 -4.92 7.63 9.17
C SER A 72 -6.34 7.96 9.64
N ASP A 73 -7.28 7.03 9.47
CA ASP A 73 -8.68 7.18 9.88
C ASP A 73 -8.81 7.29 11.40
N HIS A 74 -8.17 6.41 12.17
CA HIS A 74 -8.18 6.50 13.63
C HIS A 74 -7.58 7.80 14.16
N THR A 75 -6.52 8.28 13.50
CA THR A 75 -5.89 9.57 13.85
C THR A 75 -6.84 10.73 13.53
N ARG A 76 -7.52 10.69 12.38
CA ARG A 76 -8.52 11.70 11.98
C ARG A 76 -9.71 11.70 12.94
N ASP A 77 -10.28 10.54 13.27
CA ASP A 77 -11.41 10.42 14.19
C ASP A 77 -11.12 11.02 15.58
N TYR A 78 -9.92 10.78 16.12
CA TYR A 78 -9.51 11.39 17.39
C TYR A 78 -9.44 12.92 17.30
N THR A 79 -9.00 13.46 16.16
CA THR A 79 -8.92 14.92 15.96
C THR A 79 -10.28 15.57 15.70
N THR A 80 -11.30 14.83 15.26
CA THR A 80 -12.65 15.35 14.94
C THR A 80 -13.71 15.08 16.03
N ALA A 81 -13.52 14.08 16.88
CA ALA A 81 -14.44 13.72 17.96
C ALA A 81 -14.36 14.61 19.22
N LEU A 82 -13.48 15.61 19.22
CA LEU A 82 -13.23 16.59 20.30
C LEU A 82 -13.47 18.01 19.82
#